data_AF-A0A0F4LDJ9-F1
#
_entry.id   AF-A0A0F4LDJ9-F1
#
_cell.length_a   1.000
_cell.length_b   1.000
_cell.length_c   1.000
_cell.angle_alpha   90.00
_cell.angle_beta   90.00
_cell.angle_gamma   90.00
#
_symmetry.space_group_name_H-M   'P 1'
#
loop_
_entity.id
_entity.type
_entity.pdbx_description
1 polymer ?
#
loop_
_entity_poly.entity_id
_entity_poly.type
_entity_poly.pdbx_seq_one_letter_code
_entity_poly.pdbx_strand_id
1 'polypeptide(L)'
;MVENPNNPILNLDVQKMQSWVAPAKLMYQGDKGYRQPFRLTNAWNEYEVKAENLCFSATKPDGQIIEVENEPERFTEQDNIWYFLLPDEVTQKTGSVPCYFYVKDNINNIVASTTKFSYQVEAKFTDEERSVSYVSALERLQKKFEEYIENAKVSINQMTDSSNEVKQEAINRLNEARQQFESQLNLMINQFAEYQSKYNELLSTLNQKFDDELVSYRSNYDEWKDSAVKDFEERIKTITDELTAAEQNQADLKSAIDSAMDAVDKIKGVDFTKYALKEDLEKFYDKTTIDEKLKNAGTLKQISVNGGTPISPDDKGVANIDIPKPDLSGLETKEDAEASHNTLKNDINKRPLTVNNVSPDDKGNIAIAIPDVSKMQQDITTLQNEMEEQKSKVAYHYADTLADGQKYSAANPQILTGTP
;
A
#
# COMPACT_ATOMS: atom_id res chain seq x y z
N MET A 1 -6.86 23.22 41.73
CA MET A 1 -7.76 23.65 40.63
C MET A 1 -6.87 23.76 39.42
N VAL A 2 -7.04 22.89 38.42
CA VAL A 2 -6.28 23.00 37.18
C VAL A 2 -6.86 24.22 36.46
N GLU A 3 -6.09 25.29 36.33
CA GLU A 3 -6.51 26.45 35.55
C GLU A 3 -6.75 25.99 34.11
N ASN A 4 -7.97 26.18 33.60
CA ASN A 4 -8.28 25.91 32.21
C ASN A 4 -7.34 26.75 31.31
N PRO A 5 -6.75 26.18 30.25
CA PRO A 5 -5.90 26.94 29.35
C PRO A 5 -6.69 28.08 28.69
N ASN A 6 -6.20 29.31 28.87
CA ASN A 6 -6.82 30.51 28.32
C ASN A 6 -6.27 30.81 26.92
N ASN A 7 -7.16 30.99 25.96
CA ASN A 7 -6.81 31.53 24.64
C ASN A 7 -6.40 33.01 24.75
N PRO A 8 -5.72 33.59 23.73
CA PRO A 8 -5.46 35.03 23.71
C PRO A 8 -6.75 35.87 23.77
N ILE A 9 -6.69 37.03 24.43
CA ILE A 9 -7.83 37.96 24.54
C ILE A 9 -8.21 38.48 23.15
N LEU A 10 -9.50 38.38 22.81
CA LEU A 10 -10.07 39.02 21.62
C LEU A 10 -10.63 40.40 21.96
N ASN A 11 -10.45 41.37 21.06
CA ASN A 11 -11.17 42.64 21.14
C ASN A 11 -12.21 42.65 20.02
N LEU A 12 -13.48 42.61 20.40
CA LEU A 12 -14.59 42.43 19.48
C LEU A 12 -15.49 43.67 19.50
N ASP A 13 -15.81 44.18 18.32
CA ASP A 13 -16.69 45.34 18.13
C ASP A 13 -18.03 44.90 17.56
N VAL A 14 -19.12 45.27 18.23
CA VAL A 14 -20.48 44.92 17.83
C VAL A 14 -21.02 45.79 16.68
N GLN A 15 -20.42 46.97 16.44
CA GLN A 15 -20.75 47.78 15.26
C GLN A 15 -19.98 47.37 14.01
N LYS A 16 -19.01 46.46 14.14
CA LYS A 16 -18.15 45.98 13.04
C LYS A 16 -17.42 47.12 12.32
N MET A 17 -17.19 48.25 13.00
CA MET A 17 -16.41 49.37 12.47
C MET A 17 -14.92 49.06 12.48
N GLN A 18 -14.49 48.17 13.37
CA GLN A 18 -13.15 47.61 13.40
C GLN A 18 -13.10 46.35 12.52
N SER A 19 -12.57 46.46 11.30
CA SER A 19 -12.34 45.32 10.39
C SER A 19 -11.08 44.51 10.72
N TRP A 20 -10.64 44.51 11.99
CA TRP A 20 -9.52 43.69 12.42
C TRP A 20 -9.97 42.24 12.57
N VAL A 21 -9.61 41.40 11.60
CA VAL A 21 -9.79 39.95 11.71
C VAL A 21 -8.66 39.43 12.58
N ALA A 22 -8.99 39.00 13.80
CA ALA A 22 -8.02 38.33 14.65
C ALA A 22 -7.47 37.11 13.89
N PRO A 23 -6.14 36.88 13.89
CA PRO A 23 -5.57 35.71 13.22
C PRO A 23 -6.19 34.43 13.78
N ALA A 24 -6.34 33.43 12.91
CA ALA A 24 -6.90 32.15 13.28
C ALA A 24 -6.07 31.56 14.44
N LYS A 25 -6.75 31.13 15.50
CA LYS A 25 -6.11 30.57 16.69
C LYS A 25 -5.89 29.08 16.53
N LEU A 26 -4.65 28.64 16.68
CA LEU A 26 -4.32 27.23 16.58
C LEU A 26 -4.87 26.46 17.80
N MET A 27 -5.58 25.37 17.52
CA MET A 27 -6.03 24.37 18.49
C MET A 27 -5.79 22.97 17.92
N TYR A 28 -5.75 21.95 18.77
CA TYR A 28 -5.62 20.57 18.32
C TYR A 28 -6.95 19.82 18.41
N GLN A 29 -7.12 18.81 17.55
CA GLN A 29 -8.30 17.97 17.57
C GLN A 29 -8.48 17.30 18.94
N GLY A 30 -9.68 17.40 19.52
CA GLY A 30 -10.01 16.82 20.82
C GLY A 30 -9.57 17.65 22.03
N ASP A 31 -9.09 18.88 21.84
CA ASP A 31 -8.79 19.81 22.92
C ASP A 31 -10.08 20.23 23.66
N LYS A 32 -10.12 20.05 24.99
CA LYS A 32 -11.30 20.29 25.83
C LYS A 32 -11.05 21.35 26.90
N GLY A 33 -12.12 21.99 27.37
CA GLY A 33 -12.09 22.87 28.55
C GLY A 33 -11.41 24.24 28.37
N TYR A 34 -11.07 24.64 27.14
CA TYR A 34 -10.47 25.94 26.86
C TYR A 34 -11.42 27.09 27.17
N ARG A 35 -10.85 28.21 27.64
CA ARG A 35 -11.59 29.46 27.78
C ARG A 35 -11.17 30.45 26.72
N GLN A 36 -12.15 31.12 26.11
CA GLN A 36 -11.94 32.24 25.20
C GLN A 36 -12.17 33.56 25.94
N PRO A 37 -11.11 34.28 26.34
CA PRO A 37 -11.27 35.62 26.86
C PRO A 37 -11.55 36.63 25.76
N PHE A 38 -12.47 37.58 25.97
CA PHE A 38 -12.80 38.61 25.00
C PHE A 38 -13.32 39.89 25.66
N ARG A 39 -13.16 41.01 24.96
CA ARG A 39 -13.76 42.31 25.28
C ARG A 39 -14.82 42.64 24.24
N LEU A 40 -15.96 43.14 24.69
CA LEU A 40 -17.00 43.67 23.82
C LEU A 40 -16.98 45.18 23.85
N THR A 41 -16.94 45.76 22.66
CA THR A 41 -16.94 47.20 22.46
C THR A 41 -18.00 47.62 21.47
N ASN A 42 -18.45 48.86 21.59
CA ASN A 42 -19.37 49.54 20.68
C ASN A 42 -18.75 50.89 20.33
N ALA A 43 -18.18 50.98 19.12
CA ALA A 43 -17.49 52.17 18.64
C ALA A 43 -16.51 52.75 19.69
N TRP A 44 -15.58 51.89 20.16
CA TRP A 44 -14.53 52.19 21.14
C TRP A 44 -14.95 52.33 22.61
N ASN A 45 -16.25 52.31 22.90
CA ASN A 45 -16.74 52.26 24.28
C ASN A 45 -16.99 50.81 24.69
N GLU A 46 -16.93 50.54 25.99
CA GLU A 46 -17.35 49.26 26.54
C GLU A 46 -18.81 48.98 26.20
N TYR A 47 -19.11 47.75 25.81
CA TYR A 47 -20.48 47.32 25.53
C TYR A 47 -21.03 46.55 26.73
N GLU A 48 -21.89 47.22 27.50
CA GLU A 48 -22.52 46.64 28.68
C GLU A 48 -23.56 45.59 28.27
N VAL A 49 -23.37 44.37 28.77
CA VAL A 49 -24.23 43.22 28.48
C VAL A 49 -24.21 42.26 29.66
N LYS A 50 -25.29 41.52 29.87
CA LYS A 50 -25.37 40.48 30.89
C LYS A 50 -25.07 39.11 30.30
N ALA A 51 -24.54 38.20 31.12
CA ALA A 51 -24.27 36.82 30.72
C ALA A 51 -25.50 36.12 30.12
N GLU A 52 -26.71 36.38 30.66
CA GLU A 52 -27.99 35.84 30.17
C GLU A 52 -28.33 36.24 28.72
N ASN A 53 -27.73 37.33 28.24
CA ASN A 53 -27.98 37.88 26.90
C ASN A 53 -26.85 37.56 25.91
N LEU A 54 -25.77 36.93 26.36
CA LEU A 54 -24.63 36.57 25.52
C LEU A 54 -24.83 35.21 24.86
N CYS A 55 -24.51 35.15 23.57
CA CYS A 55 -24.61 33.95 22.77
C CYS A 55 -23.35 33.77 21.92
N PHE A 56 -23.08 32.52 21.54
CA PHE A 56 -21.94 32.15 20.71
C PHE A 56 -22.40 31.22 19.58
N SER A 57 -21.86 31.46 18.39
CA SER A 57 -22.07 30.59 17.24
C SER A 57 -20.73 30.26 16.57
N ALA A 58 -20.59 29.01 16.14
CA ALA A 58 -19.45 28.54 15.36
C ALA A 58 -19.91 27.62 14.23
N THR A 59 -19.21 27.64 13.11
CA THR A 59 -19.44 26.72 11.99
C THR A 59 -18.22 25.85 11.79
N LYS A 60 -18.38 24.54 11.92
CA LYS A 60 -17.30 23.57 11.69
C LYS A 60 -16.99 23.41 10.20
N PRO A 61 -15.82 22.84 9.86
CA PRO A 61 -15.41 22.61 8.47
C PRO A 61 -16.35 21.68 7.69
N ASP A 62 -17.09 20.82 8.38
CA ASP A 62 -18.11 19.93 7.81
C ASP A 62 -19.50 20.61 7.65
N GLY A 63 -19.59 21.91 7.94
CA GLY A 63 -20.82 22.69 7.85
C GLY A 63 -21.73 22.61 9.09
N GLN A 64 -21.36 21.86 10.11
CA GLN A 64 -22.13 21.79 11.36
C GLN A 64 -22.06 23.10 12.14
N ILE A 65 -23.20 23.54 12.67
CA ILE A 65 -23.29 24.75 13.49
C ILE A 65 -23.32 24.35 14.97
N ILE A 66 -22.47 25.01 15.75
CA ILE A 66 -22.46 24.95 17.21
C ILE A 66 -23.08 26.25 17.69
N GLU A 67 -24.12 26.15 18.51
CA GLU A 67 -24.88 27.28 19.00
C GLU A 67 -24.98 27.20 20.52
N VAL A 68 -24.60 28.29 21.20
CA VAL A 68 -24.73 28.45 22.64
C VAL A 68 -25.66 29.63 22.89
N GLU A 69 -26.84 29.33 23.42
CA GLU A 69 -27.89 30.27 23.79
C GLU A 69 -28.43 29.89 25.16
N ASN A 70 -28.74 30.86 26.02
CA ASN A 70 -29.32 30.63 27.35
C ASN A 70 -28.43 29.76 28.28
N GLU A 71 -27.11 29.84 28.11
CA GLU A 71 -26.10 29.15 28.95
C GLU A 71 -25.20 30.20 29.66
N PRO A 72 -25.76 31.05 30.54
CA PRO A 72 -25.02 32.14 31.19
C PRO A 72 -23.82 31.66 32.02
N GLU A 73 -23.85 30.43 32.53
CA GLU A 73 -22.78 29.80 33.29
C GLU A 73 -21.49 29.62 32.49
N ARG A 74 -21.55 29.66 31.16
CA ARG A 74 -20.37 29.63 30.30
C ARG A 74 -19.65 30.96 30.23
N PHE A 75 -20.27 32.05 30.66
CA PHE A 75 -19.73 33.40 30.59
C PHE A 75 -19.40 33.89 31.99
N THR A 76 -18.14 34.22 32.22
CA THR A 76 -17.69 34.82 33.49
C THR A 76 -17.00 36.14 33.19
N GLU A 77 -17.40 37.22 33.84
CA GLU A 77 -16.74 38.52 33.69
C GLU A 77 -15.78 38.78 34.84
N GLN A 78 -14.56 39.20 34.51
CA GLN A 78 -13.57 39.66 35.48
C GLN A 78 -12.71 40.76 34.85
N ASP A 79 -12.55 41.88 35.56
CA ASP A 79 -11.70 43.01 35.13
C ASP A 79 -12.00 43.50 33.70
N ASN A 80 -13.30 43.61 33.34
CA ASN A 80 -13.78 44.01 32.02
C ASN A 80 -13.28 43.08 30.88
N ILE A 81 -13.19 41.79 31.19
CA ILE A 81 -12.90 40.71 30.24
C ILE A 81 -13.90 39.60 30.51
N TRP A 82 -14.60 39.20 29.45
CA TRP A 82 -15.45 38.03 29.45
C TRP A 82 -14.63 36.78 29.18
N TYR A 83 -14.81 35.75 29.99
CA TYR A 83 -14.22 34.43 29.82
C TYR A 83 -15.32 33.46 29.42
N PHE A 84 -15.35 33.08 28.16
CA PHE A 84 -16.28 32.11 27.62
C PHE A 84 -15.71 30.69 27.68
N LEU A 85 -16.41 29.73 28.29
CA LEU A 85 -16.06 28.32 28.24
C LEU A 85 -16.42 27.73 26.87
N LEU A 86 -15.40 27.47 26.05
CA LEU A 86 -15.56 26.98 24.69
C LEU A 86 -16.22 25.59 24.70
N PRO A 87 -17.25 25.32 23.88
CA PRO A 87 -17.80 23.99 23.72
C PRO A 87 -16.75 23.02 23.15
N ASP A 88 -16.66 21.82 23.70
CA ASP A 88 -15.70 20.79 23.27
C ASP A 88 -15.93 20.39 21.80
N GLU A 89 -17.14 20.61 21.28
CA GLU A 89 -17.52 20.37 19.89
C GLU A 89 -16.70 21.20 18.89
N VAL A 90 -16.17 22.36 19.30
CA VAL A 90 -15.41 23.28 18.44
C VAL A 90 -14.13 22.62 17.92
N THR A 91 -13.50 21.74 18.70
CA THR A 91 -12.21 21.12 18.38
C THR A 91 -12.36 19.70 17.83
N GLN A 92 -13.58 19.20 17.62
CA GLN A 92 -13.81 17.82 17.15
C GLN A 92 -13.39 17.61 15.70
N LYS A 93 -13.28 18.68 14.88
CA LYS A 93 -13.00 18.55 13.45
C LYS A 93 -11.93 19.51 12.94
N THR A 94 -10.96 18.92 12.23
CA THR A 94 -9.80 19.62 11.68
C THR A 94 -10.20 20.59 10.57
N GLY A 95 -9.65 21.80 10.61
CA GLY A 95 -9.91 22.87 9.65
C GLY A 95 -10.23 24.20 10.32
N SER A 96 -10.62 25.19 9.51
CA SER A 96 -10.98 26.52 10.01
C SER A 96 -12.42 26.51 10.52
N VAL A 97 -12.61 26.93 11.78
CA VAL A 97 -13.90 27.08 12.45
C VAL A 97 -14.21 28.57 12.60
N PRO A 98 -14.94 29.22 11.68
CA PRO A 98 -15.42 30.58 11.87
C PRO A 98 -16.43 30.66 13.02
N CYS A 99 -16.27 31.68 13.87
CA CYS A 99 -17.02 31.91 15.09
C CYS A 99 -17.44 33.38 15.22
N TYR A 100 -18.49 33.65 15.99
CA TYR A 100 -18.86 35.00 16.42
C TYR A 100 -19.67 34.96 17.72
N PHE A 101 -19.65 36.06 18.46
CA PHE A 101 -20.59 36.28 19.54
C PHE A 101 -21.72 37.18 19.06
N TYR A 102 -22.88 37.03 19.67
CA TYR A 102 -24.02 37.90 19.43
C TYR A 102 -24.85 38.04 20.70
N VAL A 103 -25.71 39.06 20.70
CA VAL A 103 -26.46 39.47 21.89
C VAL A 103 -27.95 39.43 21.58
N LYS A 104 -28.72 38.83 22.49
CA LYS A 104 -30.18 38.85 22.44
C LYS A 104 -30.77 39.83 23.45
N ASP A 105 -31.93 40.40 23.11
CA ASP A 105 -32.76 41.12 24.09
C ASP A 105 -33.62 40.13 24.92
N ASN A 106 -34.33 40.68 25.90
CA ASN A 106 -35.21 39.91 26.81
C ASN A 106 -36.40 39.25 26.11
N ILE A 107 -36.60 39.48 24.81
CA ILE A 107 -37.68 38.93 23.98
C ILE A 107 -37.07 38.07 22.83
N ASN A 108 -35.80 37.65 22.99
CA ASN A 108 -35.05 36.76 22.09
C ASN A 108 -34.69 37.32 20.70
N ASN A 109 -34.76 38.63 20.47
CA ASN A 109 -34.28 39.23 19.21
C ASN A 109 -32.77 39.45 19.25
N ILE A 110 -32.07 39.17 18.15
CA ILE A 110 -30.66 39.51 18.00
C ILE A 110 -30.52 41.03 17.86
N VAL A 111 -29.89 41.68 18.83
CA VAL A 111 -29.69 43.14 18.87
C VAL A 111 -28.29 43.58 18.47
N ALA A 112 -27.31 42.68 18.55
CA ALA A 112 -25.92 42.97 18.20
C ALA A 112 -25.17 41.69 17.81
N SER A 113 -24.12 41.79 16.98
CA SER A 113 -23.21 40.69 16.65
C SER A 113 -21.80 41.20 16.43
N THR A 114 -20.81 40.42 16.85
CA THR A 114 -19.39 40.79 16.69
C THR A 114 -18.90 40.58 15.26
N THR A 115 -17.69 41.07 14.98
CA THR A 115 -16.89 40.53 13.88
C THR A 115 -16.64 39.04 14.07
N LYS A 116 -16.47 38.33 12.94
CA LYS A 116 -16.11 36.92 12.95
C LYS A 116 -14.63 36.77 13.32
N PHE A 117 -14.33 35.75 14.11
CA PHE A 117 -12.98 35.25 14.35
C PHE A 117 -12.93 33.77 13.99
N SER A 118 -11.76 33.14 13.98
CA SER A 118 -11.66 31.72 13.68
C SER A 118 -10.68 30.98 14.57
N TYR A 119 -10.98 29.69 14.77
CA TYR A 119 -10.02 28.71 15.25
C TYR A 119 -9.51 27.90 14.06
N GLN A 120 -8.22 27.65 14.00
CA GLN A 120 -7.61 26.66 13.11
C GLN A 120 -7.39 25.39 13.94
N VAL A 121 -8.17 24.35 13.66
CA VAL A 121 -8.06 23.07 14.35
C VAL A 121 -7.14 22.15 13.53
N GLU A 122 -5.98 21.81 14.09
CA GLU A 122 -5.05 20.85 13.49
C GLU A 122 -5.28 19.43 13.99
N ALA A 123 -4.85 18.46 13.18
CA ALA A 123 -4.93 17.06 13.56
C ALA A 123 -4.04 16.79 14.78
N LYS A 124 -4.60 16.10 15.77
CA LYS A 124 -3.85 15.47 16.85
C LYS A 124 -3.79 13.98 16.56
N PHE A 125 -2.60 13.40 16.51
CA PHE A 125 -2.43 11.97 16.25
C PHE A 125 -2.70 11.16 17.54
N THR A 126 -3.93 11.20 18.03
CA THR A 126 -4.43 10.35 19.12
C THR A 126 -5.92 10.02 18.90
N ASP A 127 -6.35 8.80 19.23
CA ASP A 127 -7.63 8.14 18.88
C ASP A 127 -8.93 8.74 19.47
N GLU A 128 -9.06 10.05 19.67
CA GLU A 128 -10.21 10.61 20.41
C GLU A 128 -11.35 11.19 19.53
N GLU A 129 -12.52 10.54 19.70
CA GLU A 129 -13.92 10.93 19.53
C GLU A 129 -14.39 11.64 18.24
N ARG A 130 -15.23 10.93 17.47
CA ARG A 130 -15.97 11.45 16.30
C ARG A 130 -17.22 12.23 16.74
N SER A 131 -17.58 13.24 15.95
CA SER A 131 -18.65 14.24 16.18
C SER A 131 -19.99 13.70 16.71
N VAL A 132 -20.47 14.25 17.83
CA VAL A 132 -21.79 13.97 18.47
C VAL A 132 -22.81 15.09 18.19
N SER A 133 -22.46 16.03 17.32
CA SER A 133 -23.11 17.37 17.23
C SER A 133 -24.55 17.36 16.72
N TYR A 134 -24.95 16.49 15.79
CA TYR A 134 -26.31 16.49 15.25
C TYR A 134 -27.35 16.03 16.27
N VAL A 135 -26.99 15.03 17.09
CA VAL A 135 -27.85 14.55 18.18
C VAL A 135 -28.05 15.66 19.21
N SER A 136 -26.97 16.36 19.60
CA SER A 136 -27.08 17.51 20.52
C SER A 136 -27.94 18.66 19.98
N ALA A 137 -27.95 18.90 18.66
CA ALA A 137 -28.80 19.93 18.05
C ALA A 137 -30.29 19.53 18.05
N LEU A 138 -30.58 18.24 17.82
CA LEU A 138 -31.95 17.70 17.91
C LEU A 138 -32.45 17.67 19.36
N GLU A 139 -31.60 17.32 20.33
CA GLU A 139 -31.90 17.38 21.77
C GLU A 139 -32.18 18.83 22.22
N ARG A 140 -31.42 19.81 21.72
CA ARG A 140 -31.70 21.24 21.96
C ARG A 140 -33.02 21.69 21.33
N LEU A 141 -33.36 21.19 20.13
CA LEU A 141 -34.64 21.47 19.49
C LEU A 141 -35.81 20.92 20.33
N GLN A 142 -35.65 19.72 20.89
CA GLN A 142 -36.61 19.12 21.81
C GLN A 142 -36.88 20.02 23.01
N LYS A 143 -35.80 20.44 23.69
CA LYS A 143 -35.89 21.30 24.88
C LYS A 143 -36.61 22.62 24.59
N LYS A 144 -36.30 23.27 23.46
CA LYS A 144 -36.98 24.50 23.03
C LYS A 144 -38.47 24.28 22.76
N PHE A 145 -38.84 23.15 22.17
CA PHE A 145 -40.24 22.82 21.91
C PHE A 145 -41.01 22.58 23.22
N GLU A 146 -40.41 21.87 24.18
CA GLU A 146 -40.98 21.64 25.52
C GLU A 146 -41.21 22.97 26.27
N GLU A 147 -40.23 23.87 26.24
CA GLU A 147 -40.33 25.22 26.84
C GLU A 147 -41.45 26.05 26.21
N TYR A 148 -41.61 26.01 24.88
CA TYR A 148 -42.68 26.73 24.18
C TYR A 148 -44.07 26.21 24.56
N ILE A 149 -44.24 24.89 24.66
CA ILE A 149 -45.50 24.26 25.07
C ILE A 149 -45.86 24.62 26.52
N GLU A 150 -44.91 24.61 27.45
CA GLU A 150 -45.19 25.01 28.85
C GLU A 150 -45.55 26.50 28.96
N ASN A 151 -44.85 27.37 28.24
CA ASN A 151 -45.21 28.80 28.18
C ASN A 151 -46.62 29.03 27.59
N ALA A 152 -46.99 28.25 26.57
CA ALA A 152 -48.33 28.30 25.99
C ALA A 152 -49.42 27.84 26.98
N LYS A 153 -49.17 26.78 27.76
CA LYS A 153 -50.09 26.31 28.82
C LYS A 153 -50.30 27.36 29.91
N VAL A 154 -49.22 27.99 30.38
CA VAL A 154 -49.29 29.08 31.36
C VAL A 154 -50.14 30.23 30.82
N SER A 155 -49.94 30.62 29.56
CA SER A 155 -50.70 31.69 28.90
C SER A 155 -52.19 31.35 28.75
N ILE A 156 -52.54 30.11 28.39
CA ILE A 156 -53.95 29.65 28.28
C ILE A 156 -54.64 29.67 29.65
N ASN A 157 -53.96 29.26 30.71
CA ASN A 157 -54.52 29.27 32.06
C ASN A 157 -54.81 30.69 32.56
N GLN A 158 -54.04 31.68 32.10
CA GLN A 158 -54.20 33.09 32.46
C GLN A 158 -55.30 33.82 31.67
N MET A 159 -55.86 33.25 30.61
CA MET A 159 -56.95 33.87 29.86
C MET A 159 -58.24 33.95 30.70
N THR A 160 -58.77 35.14 30.97
CA THR A 160 -59.98 35.32 31.81
C THR A 160 -61.29 35.12 31.05
N ASP A 161 -61.28 35.26 29.73
CA ASP A 161 -62.51 35.40 28.93
C ASP A 161 -63.00 34.07 28.32
N SER A 162 -62.30 32.97 28.59
CA SER A 162 -62.57 31.63 28.05
C SER A 162 -63.09 30.65 29.11
N SER A 163 -64.07 29.81 28.74
CA SER A 163 -64.57 28.72 29.60
C SER A 163 -63.48 27.70 29.95
N ASN A 164 -63.57 27.08 31.13
CA ASN A 164 -62.62 26.06 31.59
C ASN A 164 -62.56 24.83 30.66
N GLU A 165 -63.68 24.44 30.04
CA GLU A 165 -63.70 23.33 29.05
C GLU A 165 -62.83 23.65 27.82
N VAL A 166 -62.93 24.88 27.30
CA VAL A 166 -62.16 25.33 26.12
C VAL A 166 -60.67 25.38 26.43
N LYS A 167 -60.30 25.84 27.64
CA LYS A 167 -58.90 25.84 28.10
C LYS A 167 -58.36 24.42 28.22
N GLN A 168 -59.15 23.50 28.80
CA GLN A 168 -58.72 22.12 28.99
C GLN A 168 -58.55 21.38 27.65
N GLU A 169 -59.43 21.63 26.68
CA GLU A 169 -59.29 21.04 25.35
C GLU A 169 -58.06 21.58 24.61
N ALA A 170 -57.76 22.88 24.72
CA ALA A 170 -56.54 23.45 24.16
C ALA A 170 -55.26 22.86 24.79
N ILE A 171 -55.26 22.66 26.12
CA ILE A 171 -54.15 21.99 26.83
C ILE A 171 -54.01 20.53 26.38
N ASN A 172 -55.11 19.81 26.19
CA ASN A 172 -55.09 18.43 25.72
C ASN A 172 -54.49 18.34 24.30
N ARG A 173 -54.89 19.23 23.38
CA ARG A 173 -54.32 19.30 22.02
C ARG A 173 -52.82 19.65 22.02
N LEU A 174 -52.37 20.53 22.91
CA LEU A 174 -50.94 20.84 23.09
C LEU A 174 -50.16 19.60 23.57
N ASN A 175 -50.73 18.81 24.47
CA ASN A 175 -50.10 17.57 24.95
C ASN A 175 -50.05 16.49 23.85
N GLU A 176 -51.09 16.35 23.03
CA GLU A 176 -51.10 15.44 21.88
C GLU A 176 -50.04 15.84 20.84
N ALA A 177 -49.95 17.13 20.51
CA ALA A 177 -48.92 17.67 19.62
C ALA A 177 -47.50 17.42 20.17
N ARG A 178 -47.31 17.56 21.49
CA ARG A 178 -46.05 17.21 22.18
C ARG A 178 -45.68 15.75 22.01
N GLN A 179 -46.60 14.83 22.30
CA GLN A 179 -46.32 13.39 22.18
C GLN A 179 -45.98 12.98 20.74
N GLN A 180 -46.68 13.55 19.75
CA GLN A 180 -46.38 13.28 18.34
C GLN A 180 -45.00 13.82 17.94
N PHE A 181 -44.65 15.03 18.37
CA PHE A 181 -43.34 15.62 18.12
C PHE A 181 -42.21 14.81 18.76
N GLU A 182 -42.34 14.44 20.04
CA GLU A 182 -41.36 13.60 20.76
C GLU A 182 -41.18 12.23 20.06
N SER A 183 -42.26 11.60 19.61
CA SER A 183 -42.20 10.31 18.91
C SER A 183 -41.44 10.41 17.58
N GLN A 184 -41.74 11.42 16.76
CA GLN A 184 -41.06 11.62 15.46
C GLN A 184 -39.59 12.00 15.64
N LEU A 185 -39.29 12.85 16.62
CA LEU A 185 -37.92 13.26 16.92
C LEU A 185 -37.07 12.07 17.40
N ASN A 186 -37.62 11.22 18.28
CA ASN A 186 -36.92 10.01 18.72
C ASN A 186 -36.66 9.02 17.58
N LEU A 187 -37.60 8.87 16.65
CA LEU A 187 -37.38 8.08 15.43
C LEU A 187 -36.21 8.64 14.61
N MET A 188 -36.18 9.96 14.43
CA MET A 188 -35.11 10.64 13.70
C MET A 188 -33.75 10.49 14.39
N ILE A 189 -33.67 10.70 15.71
CA ILE A 189 -32.46 10.51 16.51
C ILE A 189 -31.93 9.08 16.37
N ASN A 190 -32.80 8.08 16.50
CA ASN A 190 -32.41 6.67 16.36
C ASN A 190 -31.91 6.34 14.96
N GLN A 191 -32.59 6.84 13.91
CA GLN A 191 -32.14 6.66 12.53
C GLN A 191 -30.75 7.28 12.30
N PHE A 192 -30.50 8.50 12.81
CA PHE A 192 -29.19 9.14 12.71
C PHE A 192 -28.10 8.37 13.45
N ALA A 193 -28.39 7.85 14.65
CA ALA A 193 -27.46 7.01 15.40
C ALA A 193 -27.09 5.73 14.63
N GLU A 194 -28.06 5.07 13.99
CA GLU A 194 -27.82 3.91 13.13
C GLU A 194 -26.96 4.26 11.91
N TYR A 195 -27.25 5.37 11.22
CA TYR A 195 -26.44 5.83 10.08
C TYR A 195 -25.00 6.13 10.49
N GLN A 196 -24.81 6.77 11.65
CA GLN A 196 -23.48 7.06 12.18
C GLN A 196 -22.72 5.76 12.52
N SER A 197 -23.39 4.76 13.10
CA SER A 197 -22.80 3.45 13.36
C SER A 197 -22.36 2.76 12.07
N LYS A 198 -23.24 2.69 11.06
CA LYS A 198 -22.93 2.09 9.74
C LYS A 198 -21.77 2.80 9.04
N TYR A 199 -21.74 4.14 9.11
CA TYR A 199 -20.64 4.92 8.57
C TYR A 199 -19.31 4.62 9.29
N ASN A 200 -19.33 4.50 10.63
CA ASN A 200 -18.14 4.18 11.40
C ASN A 200 -17.61 2.78 11.08
N GLU A 201 -18.51 1.80 10.96
CA GLU A 201 -18.19 0.43 10.56
C GLU A 201 -17.58 0.37 9.15
N LEU A 202 -18.15 1.12 8.20
CA LEU A 202 -17.60 1.25 6.85
C LEU A 202 -16.18 1.84 6.88
N LEU A 203 -15.96 2.93 7.62
CA LEU A 203 -14.65 3.56 7.71
C LEU A 203 -13.61 2.64 8.35
N SER A 204 -14.02 1.89 9.39
CA SER A 204 -13.16 0.88 10.02
C SER A 204 -12.79 -0.24 9.04
N THR A 205 -13.76 -0.74 8.29
CA THR A 205 -13.56 -1.80 7.29
C THR A 205 -12.63 -1.35 6.17
N LEU A 206 -12.79 -0.11 5.68
CA LEU A 206 -11.92 0.48 4.68
C LEU A 206 -10.48 0.63 5.18
N ASN A 207 -10.30 1.18 6.38
CA ASN A 207 -8.97 1.31 6.98
C ASN A 207 -8.29 -0.05 7.11
N GLN A 208 -9.01 -1.06 7.59
CA GLN A 208 -8.47 -2.41 7.74
C GLN A 208 -8.07 -3.04 6.41
N LYS A 209 -8.88 -2.87 5.34
CA LYS A 209 -8.48 -3.31 3.99
C LYS A 209 -7.22 -2.62 3.50
N PHE A 210 -7.08 -1.32 3.72
CA PHE A 210 -5.87 -0.59 3.35
C PHE A 210 -4.64 -1.07 4.12
N ASP A 211 -4.79 -1.34 5.42
CA ASP A 211 -3.71 -1.89 6.25
C ASP A 211 -3.30 -3.29 5.79
N ASP A 212 -4.27 -4.16 5.51
CA ASP A 212 -4.03 -5.52 5.00
C ASP A 212 -3.32 -5.50 3.63
N GLU A 213 -3.74 -4.62 2.72
CA GLU A 213 -3.07 -4.41 1.43
C GLU A 213 -1.63 -3.90 1.62
N LEU A 214 -1.41 -2.95 2.52
CA LEU A 214 -0.07 -2.43 2.83
C LEU A 214 0.86 -3.53 3.37
N VAL A 215 0.34 -4.39 4.24
CA VAL A 215 1.09 -5.55 4.76
C VAL A 215 1.42 -6.53 3.63
N SER A 216 0.46 -6.83 2.75
CA SER A 216 0.68 -7.71 1.60
C SER A 216 1.75 -7.15 0.64
N TYR A 217 1.69 -5.86 0.31
CA TYR A 217 2.70 -5.21 -0.53
C TYR A 217 4.10 -5.30 0.07
N ARG A 218 4.24 -5.09 1.39
CA ARG A 218 5.53 -5.23 2.08
C ARG A 218 6.06 -6.67 2.03
N SER A 219 5.20 -7.65 2.31
CA SER A 219 5.56 -9.07 2.24
C SER A 219 6.04 -9.46 0.84
N ASN A 220 5.28 -9.10 -0.20
CA ASN A 220 5.63 -9.40 -1.58
C ASN A 220 6.95 -8.73 -2.00
N TYR A 221 7.18 -7.48 -1.54
CA TYR A 221 8.42 -6.78 -1.80
C TYR A 221 9.62 -7.48 -1.13
N ASP A 222 9.48 -7.91 0.12
CA ASP A 222 10.53 -8.62 0.83
C ASP A 222 10.83 -9.98 0.19
N GLU A 223 9.83 -10.75 -0.21
CA GLU A 223 10.02 -12.00 -0.96
C GLU A 223 10.74 -11.79 -2.29
N TRP A 224 10.34 -10.78 -3.06
CA TRP A 224 11.00 -10.43 -4.31
C TRP A 224 12.46 -10.01 -4.07
N LYS A 225 12.71 -9.18 -3.04
CA LYS A 225 14.04 -8.71 -2.67
C LYS A 225 14.95 -9.87 -2.31
N ASP A 226 14.47 -10.80 -1.49
CA ASP A 226 15.23 -11.98 -1.07
C ASP A 226 15.53 -12.90 -2.27
N SER A 227 14.55 -13.10 -3.16
CA SER A 227 14.76 -13.85 -4.40
C SER A 227 15.79 -13.19 -5.32
N ALA A 228 15.74 -11.87 -5.46
CA ALA A 228 16.66 -11.12 -6.31
C ALA A 228 18.09 -11.15 -5.74
N VAL A 229 18.26 -10.98 -4.43
CA VAL A 229 19.57 -11.08 -3.76
C VAL A 229 20.16 -12.46 -3.97
N LYS A 230 19.37 -13.52 -3.78
CA LYS A 230 19.82 -14.90 -3.99
C LYS A 230 20.26 -15.17 -5.42
N ASP A 231 19.51 -14.68 -6.43
CA ASP A 231 19.90 -14.80 -7.85
C ASP A 231 21.24 -14.10 -8.12
N PHE A 232 21.43 -12.88 -7.58
CA PHE A 232 22.70 -12.16 -7.72
C PHE A 232 23.86 -12.88 -7.04
N GLU A 233 23.66 -13.42 -5.83
CA GLU A 233 24.68 -14.19 -5.11
C GLU A 233 25.07 -15.46 -5.89
N GLU A 234 24.10 -16.19 -6.42
CA GLU A 234 24.35 -17.38 -7.25
C GLU A 234 25.13 -17.01 -8.51
N ARG A 235 24.77 -15.93 -9.20
CA ARG A 235 25.49 -15.45 -10.40
C ARG A 235 26.91 -14.99 -10.11
N ILE A 236 27.12 -14.27 -9.00
CA ILE A 236 28.47 -13.87 -8.56
C ILE A 236 29.30 -15.11 -8.26
N LYS A 237 28.72 -16.11 -7.58
CA LYS A 237 29.39 -17.36 -7.29
C LYS A 237 29.79 -18.09 -8.57
N THR A 238 28.90 -18.22 -9.56
CA THR A 238 29.21 -18.83 -10.85
C THR A 238 30.38 -18.13 -11.55
N ILE A 239 30.36 -16.80 -11.64
CA ILE A 239 31.45 -16.03 -12.26
C ILE A 239 32.77 -16.23 -11.49
N THR A 240 32.71 -16.29 -10.16
CA THR A 240 33.89 -16.51 -9.31
C THR A 240 34.48 -17.90 -9.53
N ASP A 241 33.63 -18.93 -9.62
CA ASP A 241 34.05 -20.31 -9.91
C ASP A 241 34.66 -20.41 -11.33
N GLU A 242 34.04 -19.78 -12.33
CA GLU A 242 34.56 -19.71 -13.71
C GLU A 242 35.91 -18.98 -13.80
N LEU A 243 36.06 -17.87 -13.09
CA LEU A 243 37.32 -17.11 -13.04
C LEU A 243 38.43 -17.94 -12.40
N THR A 244 38.15 -18.61 -11.29
CA THR A 244 39.11 -19.47 -10.59
C THR A 244 39.57 -20.62 -11.48
N ALA A 245 38.64 -21.25 -12.22
CA ALA A 245 38.98 -22.30 -13.18
C ALA A 245 39.84 -21.78 -14.35
N ALA A 246 39.54 -20.58 -14.86
CA ALA A 246 40.32 -19.95 -15.92
C ALA A 246 41.75 -19.61 -15.46
N GLU A 247 41.92 -19.09 -14.24
CA GLU A 247 43.23 -18.81 -13.63
C GLU A 247 44.06 -20.09 -13.48
N GLN A 248 43.45 -21.19 -13.05
CA GLN A 248 44.13 -22.49 -12.96
C GLN A 248 44.58 -23.00 -14.34
N ASN A 249 43.70 -22.95 -15.34
CA ASN A 249 44.03 -23.34 -16.71
C ASN A 249 45.19 -22.50 -17.28
N GLN A 250 45.23 -21.20 -16.98
CA GLN A 250 46.33 -20.32 -17.40
C GLN A 250 47.66 -20.72 -16.74
N ALA A 251 47.64 -21.09 -15.46
CA ALA A 251 48.82 -21.57 -14.74
C ALA A 251 49.34 -22.89 -15.35
N ASP A 252 48.44 -23.83 -15.66
CA ASP A 252 48.79 -25.12 -16.26
C ASP A 252 49.39 -24.94 -17.67
N LEU A 253 48.78 -24.06 -18.49
CA LEU A 253 49.31 -23.68 -19.81
C LEU A 253 50.72 -23.08 -19.72
N LYS A 254 50.95 -22.19 -18.75
CA LYS A 254 52.27 -21.60 -18.53
C LYS A 254 53.31 -22.66 -18.19
N SER A 255 52.98 -23.58 -17.29
CA SER A 255 53.86 -24.70 -16.92
C SER A 255 54.21 -25.60 -18.11
N ALA A 256 53.22 -25.89 -18.97
CA ALA A 256 53.43 -26.66 -20.20
C ALA A 256 54.33 -25.94 -21.20
N ILE A 257 54.17 -24.62 -21.37
CA ILE A 257 55.03 -23.78 -22.22
C ILE A 257 56.46 -23.78 -21.69
N ASP A 258 56.65 -23.53 -20.38
CA ASP A 258 57.97 -23.52 -19.75
C ASP A 258 58.67 -24.88 -19.96
N SER A 259 57.95 -25.99 -19.76
CA SER A 259 58.47 -27.35 -19.99
C SER A 259 58.87 -27.60 -21.45
N ALA A 260 58.07 -27.11 -22.41
CA ALA A 260 58.37 -27.23 -23.84
C ALA A 260 59.59 -26.38 -24.24
N MET A 261 59.72 -25.17 -23.69
CA MET A 261 60.90 -24.32 -23.90
C MET A 261 62.17 -24.96 -23.38
N ASP A 262 62.12 -25.57 -22.18
CA ASP A 262 63.22 -26.33 -21.60
C ASP A 262 63.68 -27.49 -22.51
N ALA A 263 62.73 -28.21 -23.11
CA ALA A 263 63.03 -29.29 -24.05
C ALA A 263 63.68 -28.75 -25.35
N VAL A 264 63.17 -27.65 -25.89
CA VAL A 264 63.73 -26.99 -27.07
C VAL A 264 65.16 -26.51 -26.81
N ASP A 265 65.43 -25.91 -25.66
CA ASP A 265 66.78 -25.43 -25.33
C ASP A 265 67.78 -26.57 -25.14
N LYS A 266 67.34 -27.71 -24.57
CA LYS A 266 68.16 -28.93 -24.56
C LYS A 266 68.51 -29.41 -25.97
N ILE A 267 67.56 -29.40 -26.90
CA ILE A 267 67.79 -29.79 -28.30
C ILE A 267 68.74 -28.83 -29.01
N LYS A 268 68.59 -27.52 -28.82
CA LYS A 268 69.51 -26.51 -29.40
C LYS A 268 70.96 -26.72 -28.93
N GLY A 269 71.16 -27.20 -27.71
CA GLY A 269 72.48 -27.51 -27.16
C GLY A 269 73.10 -28.82 -27.68
N VAL A 270 72.35 -29.63 -28.44
CA VAL A 270 72.88 -30.86 -29.02
C VAL A 270 73.73 -30.53 -30.25
N ASP A 271 75.01 -30.86 -30.17
CA ASP A 271 75.89 -30.89 -31.33
C ASP A 271 75.68 -32.19 -32.12
N PHE A 272 74.75 -32.15 -33.07
CA PHE A 272 74.41 -33.28 -33.92
C PHE A 272 75.56 -33.72 -34.85
N THR A 273 76.63 -32.92 -35.00
CA THR A 273 77.79 -33.30 -35.82
C THR A 273 78.64 -34.41 -35.18
N LYS A 274 78.45 -34.69 -33.88
CA LYS A 274 79.18 -35.73 -33.13
C LYS A 274 78.57 -37.12 -33.21
N TYR A 275 77.35 -37.26 -33.72
CA TYR A 275 76.59 -38.52 -33.68
C TYR A 275 76.61 -39.32 -34.99
N ALA A 276 77.12 -38.74 -36.09
CA ALA A 276 77.48 -39.49 -37.29
C ALA A 276 78.39 -38.65 -38.18
N LEU A 277 79.70 -38.85 -38.09
CA LEU A 277 80.60 -38.39 -39.15
C LEU A 277 80.54 -39.40 -40.29
N LYS A 278 80.44 -38.91 -41.53
CA LYS A 278 80.45 -39.76 -42.74
C LYS A 278 81.67 -40.71 -42.75
N GLU A 279 82.77 -40.25 -42.17
CA GLU A 279 84.04 -40.94 -42.01
C GLU A 279 83.97 -42.13 -41.02
N ASP A 280 83.06 -42.10 -40.05
CA ASP A 280 82.85 -43.21 -39.10
C ASP A 280 82.10 -44.38 -39.75
N LEU A 281 81.24 -44.11 -40.75
CA LEU A 281 80.47 -45.13 -41.47
C LEU A 281 81.28 -45.86 -42.55
N GLU A 282 82.37 -45.26 -43.04
CA GLU A 282 83.22 -45.83 -44.09
C GLU A 282 84.15 -46.96 -43.59
N LYS A 283 84.31 -47.14 -42.27
CA LYS A 283 85.24 -48.12 -41.68
C LYS A 283 84.59 -49.42 -41.17
N PHE A 284 83.27 -49.47 -41.01
CA PHE A 284 82.61 -50.64 -40.40
C PHE A 284 82.21 -51.73 -41.39
N TYR A 285 82.13 -51.41 -42.69
CA TYR A 285 81.67 -52.37 -43.67
C TYR A 285 82.33 -52.14 -45.04
N ASP A 286 83.30 -52.98 -45.38
CA ASP A 286 83.58 -53.20 -46.81
C ASP A 286 82.47 -54.08 -47.41
N LYS A 287 82.14 -53.79 -48.66
CA LYS A 287 81.05 -54.46 -49.40
C LYS A 287 81.24 -55.98 -49.43
N THR A 288 82.48 -56.43 -49.47
CA THR A 288 82.88 -57.83 -49.57
C THR A 288 82.54 -58.63 -48.31
N THR A 289 82.75 -58.02 -47.13
CA THR A 289 82.47 -58.61 -45.81
C THR A 289 80.97 -58.65 -45.52
N ILE A 290 80.21 -57.63 -45.97
CA ILE A 290 78.74 -57.64 -45.91
C ILE A 290 78.19 -58.76 -46.79
N ASP A 291 78.67 -58.92 -48.02
CA ASP A 291 78.16 -59.90 -48.97
C ASP A 291 78.42 -61.36 -48.48
N GLU A 292 79.56 -61.62 -47.82
CA GLU A 292 79.83 -62.94 -47.20
C GLU A 292 78.96 -63.21 -45.96
N LYS A 293 78.70 -62.21 -45.12
CA LYS A 293 77.82 -62.36 -43.96
C LYS A 293 76.35 -62.49 -44.35
N LEU A 294 75.89 -61.76 -45.37
CA LEU A 294 74.52 -61.90 -45.90
C LEU A 294 74.26 -63.30 -46.47
N LYS A 295 75.26 -63.92 -47.09
CA LYS A 295 75.16 -65.29 -47.63
C LYS A 295 74.89 -66.36 -46.56
N ASN A 296 75.28 -66.10 -45.31
CA ASN A 296 75.05 -66.99 -44.17
C ASN A 296 73.91 -66.55 -43.24
N ALA A 297 73.40 -65.33 -43.36
CA ALA A 297 72.39 -64.76 -42.46
C ALA A 297 70.93 -65.09 -42.85
N GLY A 298 70.71 -65.80 -43.96
CA GLY A 298 69.38 -66.08 -44.50
C GLY A 298 68.77 -67.45 -44.18
N THR A 299 69.45 -68.35 -43.45
CA THR A 299 68.84 -69.66 -43.08
C THR A 299 68.29 -69.64 -41.66
N LEU A 300 66.97 -69.56 -41.59
CA LEU A 300 66.19 -69.54 -40.35
C LEU A 300 66.17 -70.99 -39.81
N LYS A 301 66.88 -71.29 -38.70
CA LYS A 301 67.16 -72.68 -38.32
C LYS A 301 65.99 -73.43 -37.65
N GLN A 302 65.12 -72.74 -36.91
CA GLN A 302 63.83 -73.20 -36.34
C GLN A 302 63.26 -72.08 -35.45
N ILE A 303 61.93 -71.98 -35.31
CA ILE A 303 61.26 -71.06 -34.38
C ILE A 303 60.44 -71.87 -33.36
N SER A 304 60.51 -71.50 -32.07
CA SER A 304 59.60 -71.97 -31.01
C SER A 304 58.91 -70.75 -30.39
N VAL A 305 57.61 -70.86 -30.12
CA VAL A 305 56.80 -69.81 -29.47
C VAL A 305 56.24 -70.37 -28.15
N ASN A 306 56.39 -69.63 -27.06
CA ASN A 306 55.96 -70.00 -25.70
C ASN A 306 56.45 -71.38 -25.19
N GLY A 307 57.66 -71.81 -25.62
CA GLY A 307 58.29 -73.05 -25.16
C GLY A 307 57.74 -74.33 -25.80
N GLY A 308 56.92 -74.22 -26.85
CA GLY A 308 56.40 -75.35 -27.61
C GLY A 308 57.42 -75.99 -28.56
N THR A 309 57.02 -77.08 -29.22
CA THR A 309 57.86 -77.81 -30.19
C THR A 309 58.35 -76.89 -31.33
N PRO A 310 59.66 -76.84 -31.61
CA PRO A 310 60.20 -76.00 -32.69
C PRO A 310 59.62 -76.35 -34.06
N ILE A 311 59.30 -75.32 -34.84
CA ILE A 311 58.77 -75.40 -36.20
C ILE A 311 59.87 -74.98 -37.17
N SER A 312 60.14 -75.79 -38.18
CA SER A 312 61.06 -75.43 -39.26
C SER A 312 60.34 -74.55 -40.30
N PRO A 313 60.99 -73.49 -40.82
CA PRO A 313 60.45 -72.74 -41.95
C PRO A 313 60.44 -73.57 -43.23
N ASP A 314 59.58 -73.18 -44.17
CA ASP A 314 59.52 -73.77 -45.50
C ASP A 314 60.68 -73.31 -46.40
N ASP A 315 60.72 -73.83 -47.63
CA ASP A 315 61.79 -73.58 -48.61
C ASP A 315 61.86 -72.11 -49.09
N LYS A 316 60.94 -71.25 -48.66
CA LYS A 316 60.95 -69.80 -48.88
C LYS A 316 61.35 -69.01 -47.63
N GLY A 317 61.69 -69.71 -46.54
CA GLY A 317 62.09 -69.12 -45.26
C GLY A 317 60.93 -68.71 -44.36
N VAL A 318 59.70 -69.19 -44.60
CA VAL A 318 58.50 -68.81 -43.84
C VAL A 318 58.12 -69.90 -42.85
N ALA A 319 58.01 -69.57 -41.57
CA ALA A 319 57.45 -70.45 -40.55
C ALA A 319 56.01 -70.03 -40.23
N ASN A 320 55.04 -70.89 -40.50
CA ASN A 320 53.64 -70.63 -40.16
C ASN A 320 53.41 -70.92 -38.67
N ILE A 321 53.18 -69.84 -37.91
CA ILE A 321 52.91 -69.87 -36.48
C ILE A 321 51.43 -69.51 -36.30
N ASP A 322 50.64 -70.45 -35.80
CA ASP A 322 49.27 -70.16 -35.38
C ASP A 322 49.30 -69.56 -33.97
N ILE A 323 49.08 -68.25 -33.88
CA ILE A 323 48.88 -67.56 -32.61
C ILE A 323 47.37 -67.52 -32.36
N PRO A 324 46.84 -68.21 -31.33
CA PRO A 324 45.42 -68.12 -31.01
C PRO A 324 45.08 -66.64 -30.75
N LYS A 325 43.99 -66.17 -31.36
CA LYS A 325 43.49 -64.82 -31.12
C LYS A 325 43.35 -64.62 -29.61
N PRO A 326 43.86 -63.50 -29.05
CA PRO A 326 43.64 -63.20 -27.64
C PRO A 326 42.13 -63.19 -27.38
N ASP A 327 41.72 -63.80 -26.27
CA ASP A 327 40.34 -63.76 -25.83
C ASP A 327 40.01 -62.33 -25.36
N LEU A 328 39.13 -61.66 -26.09
CA LEU A 328 38.67 -60.30 -25.81
C LEU A 328 37.24 -60.28 -25.24
N SER A 329 36.66 -61.44 -24.91
CA SER A 329 35.26 -61.58 -24.52
C SER A 329 34.88 -60.89 -23.19
N GLY A 330 35.86 -60.44 -22.41
CA GLY A 330 35.67 -59.68 -21.17
C GLY A 330 35.89 -58.17 -21.28
N LEU A 331 36.14 -57.64 -22.49
CA LEU A 331 36.34 -56.21 -22.72
C LEU A 331 35.10 -55.58 -23.33
N GLU A 332 34.78 -54.37 -22.87
CA GLU A 332 33.66 -53.58 -23.36
C GLU A 332 33.83 -53.31 -24.86
N THR A 333 32.81 -53.67 -25.64
CA THR A 333 32.80 -53.45 -27.08
C THR A 333 32.37 -52.02 -27.40
N LYS A 334 32.61 -51.59 -28.63
CA LYS A 334 32.11 -50.30 -29.12
C LYS A 334 30.57 -50.23 -29.06
N GLU A 335 29.90 -51.36 -29.26
CA GLU A 335 28.44 -51.48 -29.18
C GLU A 335 27.94 -51.33 -27.73
N ASP A 336 28.67 -51.88 -26.75
CA ASP A 336 28.37 -51.71 -25.32
C ASP A 336 28.48 -50.24 -24.88
N ALA A 337 29.52 -49.54 -25.36
CA ALA A 337 29.72 -48.11 -25.10
C ALA A 337 28.62 -47.25 -25.76
N GLU A 338 28.21 -47.56 -26.99
CA GLU A 338 27.13 -46.86 -27.69
C GLU A 338 25.76 -47.09 -27.03
N ALA A 339 25.49 -48.29 -26.52
CA ALA A 339 24.27 -48.60 -25.77
C ALA A 339 24.20 -47.80 -24.44
N SER A 340 25.31 -47.73 -23.72
CA SER A 340 25.42 -46.93 -22.48
C SER A 340 25.20 -45.44 -22.73
N HIS A 341 25.79 -44.88 -23.80
CA HIS A 341 25.60 -43.48 -24.19
C HIS A 341 24.14 -43.16 -24.54
N ASN A 342 23.47 -44.02 -25.31
CA ASN A 342 22.08 -43.83 -25.71
C ASN A 342 21.10 -43.92 -24.53
N THR A 343 21.39 -44.77 -23.55
CA THR A 343 20.60 -44.89 -22.32
C THR A 343 20.65 -43.58 -21.52
N LEU A 344 21.85 -43.05 -21.28
CA LEU A 344 22.05 -41.76 -20.60
C LEU A 344 21.35 -40.59 -21.31
N LYS A 345 21.41 -40.54 -22.65
CA LYS A 345 20.73 -39.51 -23.45
C LYS A 345 19.20 -39.57 -23.29
N ASN A 346 18.63 -40.77 -23.25
CA ASN A 346 17.19 -40.96 -23.05
C ASN A 346 16.74 -40.59 -21.63
N ASP A 347 17.56 -40.87 -20.62
CA ASP A 347 17.23 -40.54 -19.22
C ASP A 347 17.29 -39.03 -18.95
N ILE A 348 18.21 -38.30 -19.58
CA ILE A 348 18.27 -36.84 -19.52
C ILE A 348 17.00 -36.21 -20.14
N ASN A 349 16.56 -36.72 -21.30
CA ASN A 349 15.38 -36.20 -21.99
C ASN A 349 14.04 -36.51 -21.29
N LYS A 350 14.02 -37.39 -20.29
CA LYS A 350 12.82 -37.74 -19.51
C LYS A 350 12.62 -36.88 -18.26
N ARG A 351 13.55 -35.99 -17.91
CA ARG A 351 13.40 -35.12 -16.73
C ARG A 351 12.55 -33.90 -17.10
N PRO A 352 11.31 -33.76 -16.60
CA PRO A 352 10.50 -32.59 -16.87
C PRO A 352 11.08 -31.39 -16.11
N LEU A 353 11.54 -30.37 -16.84
CA LEU A 353 11.84 -29.06 -16.29
C LEU A 353 10.52 -28.30 -16.18
N THR A 354 9.87 -28.36 -15.02
CA THR A 354 8.64 -27.59 -14.78
C THR A 354 8.99 -26.24 -14.16
N VAL A 355 8.19 -25.22 -14.48
CA VAL A 355 8.17 -23.93 -13.78
C VAL A 355 6.74 -23.72 -13.31
N ASN A 356 6.54 -23.48 -12.01
CA ASN A 356 5.21 -23.37 -11.38
C ASN A 356 4.24 -24.52 -11.71
N ASN A 357 4.73 -25.77 -11.69
CA ASN A 357 3.96 -26.98 -12.01
C ASN A 357 3.40 -27.07 -13.44
N VAL A 358 3.88 -26.24 -14.37
CA VAL A 358 3.53 -26.33 -15.80
C VAL A 358 4.70 -26.90 -16.58
N SER A 359 4.44 -27.96 -17.36
CA SER A 359 5.42 -28.57 -18.26
C SER A 359 5.50 -27.80 -19.59
N PRO A 360 6.68 -27.74 -20.24
CA PRO A 360 6.81 -27.18 -21.57
C PRO A 360 5.98 -27.96 -22.60
N ASP A 361 5.51 -27.27 -23.65
CA ASP A 361 4.89 -27.90 -24.81
C ASP A 361 5.92 -28.66 -25.68
N ASP A 362 5.45 -29.32 -26.74
CA ASP A 362 6.29 -30.07 -27.69
C ASP A 362 7.33 -29.21 -28.44
N LYS A 363 7.30 -27.89 -28.25
CA LYS A 363 8.24 -26.91 -28.82
C LYS A 363 9.10 -26.23 -27.74
N GLY A 364 8.93 -26.59 -26.46
CA GLY A 364 9.67 -26.04 -25.32
C GLY A 364 9.10 -24.76 -24.72
N ASN A 365 7.88 -24.32 -25.07
CA ASN A 365 7.27 -23.12 -24.50
C ASN A 365 6.46 -23.44 -23.22
N ILE A 366 6.46 -22.52 -22.25
CA ILE A 366 5.63 -22.61 -21.03
C ILE A 366 4.53 -21.56 -21.11
N ALA A 367 3.27 -22.01 -21.10
CA ALA A 367 2.11 -21.12 -21.08
C ALA A 367 1.74 -20.75 -19.63
N ILE A 368 1.97 -19.48 -19.26
CA ILE A 368 1.58 -18.94 -17.96
C ILE A 368 0.20 -18.29 -18.11
N ALA A 369 -0.79 -18.77 -17.34
CA ALA A 369 -2.11 -18.16 -17.32
C ALA A 369 -2.04 -16.78 -16.65
N ILE A 370 -2.50 -15.74 -17.36
CA ILE A 370 -2.68 -14.41 -16.78
C ILE A 370 -3.97 -14.44 -15.94
N PRO A 371 -3.97 -13.89 -14.71
CA PRO A 371 -5.16 -13.87 -13.85
C PRO A 371 -6.36 -13.21 -14.54
N ASP A 372 -7.56 -13.76 -14.32
CA ASP A 372 -8.80 -13.21 -14.86
C ASP A 372 -9.15 -11.88 -14.16
N VAL A 373 -9.04 -10.78 -14.90
CA VAL A 373 -9.31 -9.42 -14.42
C VAL A 373 -10.75 -8.96 -14.68
N SER A 374 -11.60 -9.85 -15.22
CA SER A 374 -12.98 -9.49 -15.62
C SER A 374 -13.82 -8.96 -14.46
N LYS A 375 -13.59 -9.47 -13.24
CA LYS A 375 -14.25 -9.00 -12.02
C LYS A 375 -13.89 -7.55 -11.68
N MET A 376 -12.60 -7.20 -11.73
CA MET A 376 -12.12 -5.84 -11.47
C MET A 376 -12.64 -4.85 -12.52
N GLN A 377 -12.70 -5.28 -13.79
CA GLN A 377 -13.27 -4.46 -14.87
C GLN A 377 -14.76 -4.14 -14.63
N GLN A 378 -15.51 -5.12 -14.09
CA GLN A 378 -16.92 -4.99 -13.77
C GLN A 378 -17.17 -4.06 -12.57
N ASP A 379 -16.32 -4.14 -11.54
CA ASP A 379 -16.40 -3.29 -10.35
C ASP A 379 -16.09 -1.82 -10.70
N ILE A 380 -15.08 -1.57 -11.55
CA ILE A 380 -14.75 -0.22 -12.05
C ILE A 380 -15.93 0.40 -12.81
N THR A 381 -16.57 -0.39 -13.68
CA THR A 381 -17.73 0.08 -14.47
C THR A 381 -18.91 0.42 -13.57
N THR A 382 -19.13 -0.36 -12.51
CA THR A 382 -20.20 -0.11 -11.54
C THR A 382 -19.97 1.19 -10.77
N LEU A 383 -18.75 1.40 -10.26
CA LEU A 383 -18.37 2.63 -9.56
C LEU A 383 -18.46 3.89 -10.44
N GLN A 384 -18.12 3.78 -11.73
CA GLN A 384 -18.26 4.88 -12.68
C GLN A 384 -19.73 5.28 -12.86
N ASN A 385 -20.64 4.30 -12.97
CA ASN A 385 -22.07 4.57 -13.11
C ASN A 385 -22.67 5.19 -11.84
N GLU A 386 -22.32 4.70 -10.66
CA GLU A 386 -22.78 5.26 -9.38
C GLU A 386 -22.31 6.70 -9.18
N MET A 387 -21.08 7.01 -9.59
CA MET A 387 -20.51 8.35 -9.49
C MET A 387 -21.23 9.36 -10.42
N GLU A 388 -21.57 8.95 -11.65
CA GLU A 388 -22.35 9.78 -12.57
C GLU A 388 -23.81 9.96 -12.11
N GLU A 389 -24.41 8.94 -11.50
CA GLU A 389 -25.73 9.06 -10.87
C GLU A 389 -25.72 10.08 -9.71
N GLN A 390 -24.69 10.03 -8.86
CA GLN A 390 -24.52 10.98 -7.75
C GLN A 390 -24.28 12.40 -8.23
N LYS A 391 -23.47 12.60 -9.29
CA LYS A 391 -23.27 13.93 -9.89
C LYS A 391 -24.58 14.53 -10.41
N SER A 392 -25.48 13.70 -10.97
CA SER A 392 -26.79 14.18 -11.44
C SER A 392 -27.74 14.58 -10.30
N LYS A 393 -27.63 13.95 -9.13
CA LYS A 393 -28.47 14.21 -7.94
C LYS A 393 -28.10 15.51 -7.20
N VAL A 394 -26.92 16.09 -7.45
CA VAL A 394 -26.42 17.32 -6.79
C VAL A 394 -26.90 18.59 -7.50
N ALA A 395 -27.63 18.50 -8.62
CA ALA A 395 -28.28 19.67 -9.22
C ALA A 395 -29.49 20.11 -8.37
N TYR A 396 -29.44 21.35 -7.87
CA TYR A 396 -30.55 21.98 -7.14
C TYR A 396 -31.23 23.00 -8.04
N HIS A 397 -32.55 22.88 -8.23
CA HIS A 397 -33.33 23.87 -8.98
C HIS A 397 -34.22 24.68 -8.03
N TYR A 398 -34.01 25.99 -8.02
CA TYR A 398 -34.83 26.93 -7.27
C TYR A 398 -36.07 27.29 -8.09
N ALA A 399 -37.26 27.09 -7.51
CA ALA A 399 -38.53 27.53 -8.09
C ALA A 399 -39.14 28.63 -7.21
N ASP A 400 -39.73 29.64 -7.85
CA ASP A 400 -40.30 30.79 -7.13
C ASP A 400 -41.61 30.46 -6.40
N THR A 401 -42.29 29.37 -6.78
CA THR A 401 -43.54 28.93 -6.15
C THR A 401 -43.61 27.40 -6.01
N LEU A 402 -44.34 26.93 -4.98
CA LEU A 402 -44.55 25.49 -4.71
C LEU A 402 -45.15 24.74 -5.92
N ALA A 403 -46.07 25.37 -6.65
CA ALA A 403 -46.70 24.76 -7.82
C ALA A 403 -45.70 24.56 -8.98
N ASP A 404 -44.79 25.51 -9.19
CA ASP A 404 -43.76 25.41 -10.22
C ASP A 404 -42.67 24.41 -9.84
N GLY A 405 -42.28 24.37 -8.56
CA GLY A 405 -41.35 23.36 -8.02
C GLY A 405 -41.89 21.94 -8.18
N GLN A 406 -43.17 21.71 -7.85
CA GLN A 406 -43.83 20.42 -8.02
C GLN A 406 -43.91 20.00 -9.50
N LYS A 407 -44.21 20.94 -10.40
CA LYS A 407 -44.29 20.67 -11.85
C LYS A 407 -42.91 20.34 -12.44
N TYR A 408 -41.85 21.01 -11.98
CA TYR A 408 -40.49 20.75 -12.41
C TYR A 408 -39.94 19.43 -11.84
N SER A 409 -40.23 19.11 -10.57
CA SER A 409 -39.86 17.85 -9.92
C SER A 409 -40.52 16.65 -10.58
N ALA A 410 -41.79 16.77 -10.97
CA ALA A 410 -42.50 15.71 -11.69
C ALA A 410 -41.91 15.45 -13.09
N ALA A 411 -41.37 16.48 -13.76
CA ALA A 411 -40.72 16.34 -15.06
C ALA A 411 -39.24 15.91 -14.95
N ASN A 412 -38.59 16.14 -13.80
CA ASN A 412 -37.17 15.88 -13.56
C ASN A 412 -36.96 15.24 -12.16
N PRO A 413 -37.37 13.98 -11.95
CA PRO A 413 -37.40 13.33 -10.64
C PRO A 413 -36.03 13.16 -9.98
N GLN A 414 -34.94 13.28 -10.75
CA GLN A 414 -33.56 13.18 -10.31
C GLN A 414 -32.95 14.50 -9.79
N ILE A 415 -33.68 15.63 -9.86
CA ILE A 415 -33.22 16.95 -9.44
C ILE A 415 -33.97 17.38 -8.17
N LEU A 416 -33.23 17.79 -7.14
CA LEU A 416 -33.83 18.35 -5.92
C LEU A 416 -34.38 19.75 -6.23
N THR A 417 -35.67 19.96 -5.99
CA THR A 417 -36.34 21.25 -6.19
C THR A 417 -36.65 21.89 -4.84
N GLY A 418 -36.34 23.18 -4.72
CA GLY A 418 -36.62 23.96 -3.52
C GLY A 418 -37.37 25.23 -3.87
N THR A 419 -38.27 25.62 -2.99
CA THR A 419 -38.94 26.92 -3.03
C THR A 419 -38.58 27.70 -1.77
N PRO A 420 -38.41 29.03 -1.84
CA PRO A 420 -38.17 29.86 -0.66
C PRO A 420 -39.14 29.61 0.49
#